data_AF-A0A354BIG6-F1
#
_entry.id   AF-A0A354BIG6-F1
#
_cell.length_a   1.000
_cell.length_b   1.000
_cell.length_c   1.000
_cell.angle_alpha   90.00
_cell.angle_beta   90.00
_cell.angle_gamma   90.00
#
_symmetry.space_group_name_H-M   'P 1'
#
loop_
_entity.id
_entity.type
_entity.pdbx_description
1 polymer ?
#
loop_
_entity_poly.entity_id
_entity_poly.type
_entity_poly.pdbx_seq_one_letter_code
_entity_poly.pdbx_strand_id
1 'polypeptide(L)' 'MPRSRFLGQREVLPDVRYRDKLVGKFINALMSSGKKSTTERICYGAFDVIQEKTGGDPLKVFKA' A
#
# COMPACT_ATOMS: atom_id res chain seq x y z
N MET A 1 -15.33 -20.34 4.34
CA MET A 1 -14.70 -20.39 5.67
C MET A 1 -14.22 -21.81 5.91
N PRO A 2 -12.92 -22.03 6.13
CA PRO A 2 -12.43 -23.39 6.31
C PRO A 2 -12.43 -23.81 7.78
N ARG A 3 -12.99 -25.00 8.06
CA ARG A 3 -12.88 -25.68 9.36
C ARG A 3 -11.68 -26.63 9.45
N SER A 4 -11.03 -27.01 8.34
CA SER A 4 -9.81 -27.86 8.35
C SER A 4 -8.89 -27.70 7.11
N ARG A 5 -9.18 -26.75 6.21
CA ARG A 5 -8.45 -26.60 4.94
C ARG A 5 -7.57 -25.35 4.98
N PHE A 6 -6.27 -25.51 4.79
CA PHE A 6 -5.36 -24.38 4.65
C PHE A 6 -5.65 -23.69 3.31
N LEU A 7 -6.22 -22.48 3.34
CA LEU A 7 -6.39 -21.64 2.16
C LEU A 7 -5.13 -20.80 2.01
N GLY A 8 -4.55 -20.80 0.81
CA GLY A 8 -3.39 -19.96 0.49
C GLY A 8 -3.69 -18.47 0.66
N GLN A 9 -2.63 -17.68 0.81
CA GLN A 9 -2.75 -16.22 0.82
C GLN A 9 -3.23 -15.74 -0.56
N ARG A 10 -4.12 -14.75 -0.55
CA ARG A 10 -4.57 -14.11 -1.80
C ARG A 10 -3.43 -13.29 -2.38
N GLU A 11 -3.23 -13.42 -3.69
CA GLU A 11 -2.27 -12.57 -4.40
C GLU A 11 -2.73 -11.11 -4.38
N VAL A 12 -1.78 -10.22 -4.11
CA VAL A 12 -2.03 -8.78 -4.06
C VAL A 12 -1.57 -8.16 -5.37
N LEU A 13 -2.43 -7.35 -5.98
CA LEU A 13 -2.05 -6.57 -7.15
C LEU A 13 -0.99 -5.52 -6.76
N PRO A 14 0.06 -5.34 -7.57
CA PRO A 14 1.03 -4.28 -7.36
C PRO A 14 0.38 -2.91 -7.51
N ASP A 15 0.97 -1.92 -6.85
CA ASP A 15 0.51 -0.53 -6.96
C ASP A 15 0.67 0.02 -8.39
N VAL A 16 -0.18 0.99 -8.78
CA VAL A 16 -0.17 1.55 -10.14
C VAL A 16 1.02 2.49 -10.35
N ARG A 17 1.43 3.25 -9.32
CA ARG A 17 2.47 4.27 -9.43
C ARG A 17 3.87 3.69 -9.20
N TYR A 18 4.02 2.91 -8.14
CA TYR A 18 5.32 2.37 -7.74
C TYR A 18 5.56 0.92 -8.18
N ARG A 19 4.53 0.22 -8.69
CA ARG A 19 4.58 -1.20 -9.09
C ARG A 19 5.06 -2.15 -7.98
N ASP A 20 5.03 -1.68 -6.74
CA ASP A 20 5.42 -2.44 -5.56
C ASP A 20 4.21 -3.17 -4.96
N LYS A 21 4.37 -4.48 -4.70
CA LYS A 21 3.34 -5.29 -4.04
C LYS A 21 3.12 -4.88 -2.58
N LEU A 22 4.16 -4.38 -1.90
CA LEU A 22 4.07 -3.91 -0.51
C LEU A 22 3.20 -2.66 -0.40
N VAL A 23 3.39 -1.68 -1.29
CA VAL A 23 2.59 -0.47 -1.33
C VAL A 23 1.14 -0.80 -1.70
N GLY A 24 0.91 -1.68 -2.68
CA GLY A 24 -0.44 -2.15 -3.01
C GLY A 24 -1.14 -2.85 -1.83
N LYS A 25 -0.42 -3.66 -1.05
CA LYS A 25 -0.95 -4.29 0.17
C LYS A 25 -1.28 -3.24 1.24
N PHE A 26 -0.45 -2.22 1.39
CA PHE A 26 -0.66 -1.13 2.35
C PHE A 26 -1.87 -0.26 2.01
N ILE A 27 -2.04 0.10 0.74
CA ILE A 27 -3.23 0.83 0.26
C ILE A 27 -4.49 0.00 0.54
N ASN A 28 -4.47 -1.31 0.27
CA ASN A 28 -5.61 -2.17 0.55
C ASN A 28 -5.92 -2.30 2.06
N ALA A 29 -4.92 -2.19 2.92
CA ALA A 29 -5.09 -2.22 4.38
C ALA A 29 -5.62 -0.88 4.94
N LEU A 30 -5.19 0.24 4.36
CA LEU A 30 -5.70 1.59 4.70
C LEU A 30 -7.12 1.85 4.18
N MET A 31 -7.56 1.09 3.18
CA MET A 31 -8.84 1.32 2.51
C MET A 31 -10.02 0.99 3.43
N SER A 32 -10.82 2.00 3.74
CA SER A 32 -12.09 1.86 4.48
C SER A 32 -13.28 1.96 3.54
N SER A 33 -14.30 1.12 3.76
CA SER A 33 -15.52 1.07 2.94
C SER A 33 -15.30 0.89 1.42
N GLY A 34 -14.18 0.29 1.00
CA GLY A 34 -13.86 0.06 -0.42
C GLY A 34 -13.49 1.31 -1.21
N LYS A 35 -13.20 2.44 -0.55
CA LYS A 35 -12.89 3.71 -1.21
C LYS A 35 -11.44 3.80 -1.68
N LYS A 36 -11.11 3.10 -2.76
CA LYS A 36 -9.74 3.00 -3.27
C LYS A 36 -9.14 4.34 -3.69
N SER A 37 -9.89 5.15 -4.45
CA SER A 37 -9.42 6.44 -4.96
C SER A 37 -9.04 7.43 -3.85
N THR A 38 -9.81 7.47 -2.75
CA THR A 38 -9.48 8.35 -1.61
C THR A 38 -8.25 7.86 -0.87
N THR A 39 -8.10 6.55 -0.70
CA THR A 39 -6.95 5.98 -0.02
C THR A 39 -5.67 6.18 -0.82
N GLU A 40 -5.71 6.00 -2.14
CA GLU A 40 -4.57 6.29 -3.03
C GLU A 40 -4.11 7.74 -2.89
N ARG A 41 -5.04 8.71 -2.89
CA ARG A 41 -4.72 10.14 -2.69
C ARG A 41 -4.03 10.40 -1.35
N ILE A 42 -4.54 9.82 -0.27
CA ILE A 42 -3.96 9.97 1.08
C ILE A 42 -2.55 9.36 1.12
N CYS A 43 -2.38 8.16 0.58
CA CYS A 43 -1.09 7.45 0.57
C CYS A 43 -0.03 8.23 -0.20
N TYR A 44 -0.37 8.70 -1.41
CA TYR A 44 0.58 9.48 -2.21
C TYR A 44 0.89 10.83 -1.59
N GLY A 45 -0.11 11.53 -1.03
CA GLY A 45 0.13 12.77 -0.29
C GLY A 45 1.05 12.57 0.91
N ALA A 46 0.95 11.44 1.61
CA ALA A 46 1.87 11.12 2.70
C ALA A 46 3.32 10.89 2.19
N PHE A 47 3.48 10.24 1.03
CA PHE A 47 4.81 10.08 0.42
C PHE A 47 5.41 11.41 -0.04
N ASP A 48 4.60 12.33 -0.56
CA ASP A 48 5.07 13.68 -0.91
C ASP A 48 5.60 14.43 0.33
N VAL A 49 4.89 14.36 1.46
CA VAL A 49 5.34 14.95 2.73
C VAL A 49 6.63 14.29 3.26
N ILE A 50 6.78 12.97 3.11
CA ILE A 50 8.01 12.27 3.50
C ILE A 50 9.19 12.71 2.63
N GLN A 51 8.95 12.90 1.33
CA GLN A 51 9.95 13.37 0.39
C GLN A 51 10.43 14.78 0.74
N GLU A 52 9.51 15.68 1.10
CA GLU A 52 9.86 17.04 1.56
C GLU A 52 10.70 17.03 2.83
N LYS A 53 10.38 16.16 3.80
CA LYS A 53 11.07 16.14 5.10
C LYS A 53 12.42 15.43 5.08
N THR A 54 12.53 14.35 4.31
CA THR A 54 13.70 13.47 4.32
C THR A 54 14.66 13.79 3.18
N GLY A 55 14.20 14.50 2.14
CA GLY A 55 14.97 14.79 0.92
C GLY A 55 15.38 13.53 0.12
N GLY A 56 14.92 12.36 0.55
CA GLY A 56 15.27 11.06 -0.01
C GLY A 56 14.07 10.37 -0.64
N ASP A 57 14.32 9.21 -1.24
CA ASP A 57 13.28 8.40 -1.87
C ASP A 57 12.30 7.85 -0.80
N PRO A 58 11.00 8.23 -0.84
CA PRO A 58 10.02 7.79 0.14
C PRO A 58 9.83 6.26 0.15
N LEU A 59 10.12 5.56 -0.95
CA LEU A 59 10.08 4.10 -0.99
C LEU A 59 11.16 3.46 -0.12
N LYS A 60 12.33 4.09 -0.01
CA LYS A 60 13.40 3.58 0.87
C LYS A 60 13.02 3.73 2.33
N VAL A 61 12.39 4.85 2.69
CA VAL A 61 11.89 5.08 4.06
C VAL A 61 10.78 4.09 4.41
N PHE A 62 9.92 3.76 3.45
CA PHE A 62 8.83 2.80 3.65
C PHE A 62 9.30 1.34 3.74
N LYS A 63 10.45 1.00 3.12
CA LYS A 63 11.02 -0.36 3.09
C LYS A 63 12.11 -0.59 4.15
N ALA A 64 12.61 0.46 4.78
CA ALA A 64 13.57 0.39 5.88
C ALA A 64 12.96 -0.29 7.12
#